data_AF-A0A7R9MVG4-F1
#
_entry.id   AF-A0A7R9MVG4-F1
#
_cell.length_a   1.000
_cell.length_b   1.000
_cell.length_c   1.000
_cell.angle_alpha   90.00
_cell.angle_beta   90.00
_cell.angle_gamma   90.00
#
_symmetry.space_group_name_H-M   'P 1'
#
loop_
_entity.id
_entity.type
_entity.pdbx_description
1 polymer ?
#
loop_
_entity_poly.entity_id
_entity_poly.type
_entity_poly.pdbx_seq_one_letter_code
_entity_poly.pdbx_strand_id
1 'polypeptide(L)'
;FSYEHFYVIYCKFWELDKDHDLFISKTDLSRHNDSAISSRMIDRIFSGAVTRGQTRKDGLMSYSEFVWFILSEEDKRHPRSIEYWFRCIDLDGDGVLSMYELEYFY
;
A
#
# COMPACT_ATOMS: atom_id res chain seq x y z
N PHE A 1 3.94 -11.39 -16.55
CA PHE A 1 4.97 -10.91 -15.60
C PHE A 1 6.33 -11.20 -16.23
N SER A 2 7.12 -10.17 -16.54
CA SER A 2 8.46 -10.33 -17.16
C SER A 2 9.56 -9.96 -16.16
N TYR A 3 10.80 -10.34 -16.44
CA TYR A 3 11.96 -9.94 -15.63
C TYR A 3 12.09 -8.41 -15.52
N GLU A 4 11.74 -7.68 -16.58
CA GLU A 4 11.69 -6.22 -16.58
C GLU A 4 10.69 -5.69 -15.54
N HIS A 5 9.48 -6.27 -15.46
CA HIS A 5 8.51 -5.87 -14.43
C HIS A 5 9.03 -6.12 -13.01
N PHE A 6 9.72 -7.24 -12.79
CA PHE A 6 10.36 -7.51 -11.50
C PHE A 6 11.42 -6.46 -11.17
N TYR A 7 12.30 -6.15 -12.13
CA TYR A 7 13.38 -5.19 -11.92
C TYR A 7 12.85 -3.78 -11.64
N VAL A 8 11.82 -3.33 -12.35
CA VAL A 8 11.17 -2.03 -12.10
C VAL A 8 10.60 -1.96 -10.69
N ILE A 9 9.89 -3.00 -10.25
CA ILE A 9 9.34 -3.05 -8.88
C ILE A 9 10.46 -3.02 -7.84
N TYR A 10 11.53 -3.77 -8.06
CA TYR A 10 12.68 -3.79 -7.18
C TYR A 10 13.39 -2.43 -7.10
N CYS A 11 13.59 -1.75 -8.23
CA CYS A 11 14.16 -0.40 -8.25
C CYS A 11 13.31 0.59 -7.45
N LYS A 12 11.98 0.56 -7.61
CA LYS A 12 11.07 1.41 -6.82
C LYS A 12 11.16 1.12 -5.31
N PHE A 13 11.24 -0.16 -4.94
CA PHE A 13 11.44 -0.54 -3.54
C PHE A 13 12.78 -0.03 -3.00
N TRP A 14 13.86 -0.27 -3.72
CA TRP A 14 15.21 0.12 -3.34
C TRP A 14 15.40 1.64 -3.25
N GLU A 15 14.64 2.40 -4.05
CA GLU A 15 14.62 3.85 -3.95
C GLU A 15 14.05 4.34 -2.62
N LEU A 16 13.07 3.62 -2.06
CA LEU A 16 12.40 3.97 -0.80
C LEU A 16 13.16 3.42 0.43
N ASP A 17 13.69 2.20 0.36
CA ASP A 17 14.47 1.55 1.43
C ASP A 17 15.92 2.08 1.49
N LYS A 18 16.11 3.22 2.16
CA LYS A 18 17.41 3.92 2.25
C LYS A 18 18.39 3.29 3.25
N ASP A 19 17.89 2.66 4.30
CA ASP A 19 18.67 1.98 5.33
C ASP A 19 18.92 0.50 5.01
N HIS A 20 18.35 0.00 3.92
CA HIS A 20 18.57 -1.34 3.36
C HIS A 20 18.20 -2.46 4.35
N ASP A 21 17.15 -2.23 5.13
CA ASP A 21 16.67 -3.18 6.12
C ASP A 21 15.64 -4.18 5.54
N LEU A 22 15.31 -4.03 4.24
CA LEU A 22 14.30 -4.80 3.49
C LEU A 22 12.86 -4.57 3.97
N PHE A 23 12.62 -3.47 4.68
CA PHE A 23 11.31 -2.99 5.07
C PHE A 23 11.10 -1.55 4.59
N ILE A 24 9.84 -1.18 4.45
CA ILE A 24 9.42 0.18 4.11
C ILE A 24 8.60 0.69 5.28
N SER A 25 9.02 1.80 5.86
CA SER A 25 8.26 2.49 6.90
C SER A 25 7.17 3.38 6.29
N LYS A 26 6.23 3.83 7.11
CA LYS A 26 5.25 4.85 6.71
C LYS A 26 5.91 6.11 6.15
N THR A 27 7.05 6.50 6.71
CA THR A 27 7.81 7.70 6.29
C THR A 27 8.53 7.50 4.97
N ASP A 28 8.89 6.26 4.61
CA ASP A 28 9.46 5.97 3.32
C ASP A 28 8.36 5.96 2.26
N LEU A 29 7.23 5.28 2.55
CA LEU A 29 6.09 5.23 1.64
C LEU A 29 5.48 6.62 1.37
N SER A 30 5.55 7.57 2.31
CA SER A 30 5.06 8.93 2.08
C SER A 30 5.86 9.73 1.06
N ARG A 31 7.08 9.31 0.75
CA ARG A 31 7.93 9.92 -0.29
C ARG A 31 7.67 9.33 -1.68
N HIS A 32 6.87 8.26 -1.76
CA HIS A 32 6.51 7.62 -3.03
C HIS A 32 5.77 8.59 -3.94
N ASN A 33 6.20 8.68 -5.21
CA ASN A 33 5.59 9.52 -6.26
C ASN A 33 5.26 10.95 -5.79
N ASP A 34 6.23 11.68 -5.23
CA ASP A 34 6.05 13.07 -4.74
C ASP A 34 4.88 13.22 -3.74
N SER A 35 4.72 12.25 -2.83
CA SER A 35 3.61 12.22 -1.87
C SER A 35 2.22 12.15 -2.53
N ALA A 36 2.11 11.46 -3.67
CA ALA A 36 0.83 11.24 -4.36
C ALA A 36 -0.23 10.52 -3.51
N ILE A 37 0.17 9.79 -2.47
CA ILE A 37 -0.73 9.07 -1.57
C ILE A 37 -0.89 9.86 -0.28
N SER A 38 -2.14 10.10 0.11
CA SER A 38 -2.46 10.82 1.34
C SER A 38 -1.95 10.07 2.58
N SER A 39 -1.53 10.82 3.60
CA SER A 39 -1.08 10.24 4.88
C SER A 39 -2.14 9.33 5.52
N ARG A 40 -3.41 9.70 5.41
CA ARG A 40 -4.55 8.86 5.86
C ARG A 40 -4.58 7.52 5.14
N MET A 41 -4.38 7.50 3.83
CA MET A 41 -4.34 6.25 3.06
C MET A 41 -3.12 5.39 3.40
N ILE A 42 -1.96 6.02 3.63
CA ILE A 42 -0.77 5.31 4.13
C ILE A 42 -1.06 4.65 5.48
N ASP A 43 -1.67 5.36 6.41
CA ASP A 43 -2.06 4.78 7.69
C ASP A 43 -2.97 3.55 7.54
N ARG A 44 -3.89 3.58 6.56
CA ARG A 44 -4.75 2.43 6.24
C ARG A 44 -3.98 1.25 5.65
N ILE A 45 -3.03 1.49 4.75
CA ILE A 45 -2.19 0.42 4.18
C ILE A 45 -1.46 -0.34 5.30
N PHE A 46 -0.95 0.40 6.29
CA PHE A 46 -0.25 -0.18 7.45
C PHE A 46 -1.17 -0.63 8.59
N SER A 47 -2.49 -0.42 8.50
CA SER A 47 -3.45 -0.77 9.55
C SER A 47 -3.71 -2.27 9.69
N GLY A 48 -3.37 -3.06 8.67
CA GLY A 48 -3.75 -4.47 8.57
C GLY A 48 -4.86 -4.77 7.57
N ALA A 49 -5.46 -3.74 6.96
CA ALA A 49 -6.57 -3.92 6.00
C ALA A 49 -6.19 -4.75 4.76
N VAL A 50 -4.93 -4.65 4.33
CA VAL A 50 -4.43 -5.22 3.06
C VAL A 50 -3.22 -6.14 3.23
N THR A 51 -2.61 -6.16 4.40
CA THR A 51 -1.43 -6.98 4.70
C THR A 51 -1.85 -8.41 5.07
N ARG A 52 -1.38 -9.39 4.28
CA ARG A 52 -1.68 -10.81 4.46
C ARG A 52 -0.51 -11.49 5.17
N GLY A 53 -0.58 -11.69 6.48
CA GLY A 53 0.42 -12.49 7.21
C GLY A 53 0.48 -12.23 8.72
N GLN A 54 1.03 -13.20 9.47
CA GLN A 54 1.29 -13.09 10.92
C GLN A 54 2.55 -12.27 11.23
N THR A 55 3.41 -12.03 10.25
CA THR A 55 4.66 -11.26 10.37
C THR A 55 4.40 -9.76 10.22
N ARG A 56 3.52 -9.23 11.06
CA ARG A 56 3.34 -7.78 11.18
C ARG A 56 4.42 -7.26 12.12
N LYS A 57 5.46 -6.64 11.57
CA LYS A 57 6.24 -5.66 12.35
C LYS A 57 5.43 -4.37 12.33
N ASP A 58 5.01 -3.90 13.50
CA ASP A 58 4.18 -2.70 13.59
C ASP A 58 4.84 -1.52 12.86
N GLY A 59 4.12 -0.96 11.89
CA GLY A 59 4.56 0.21 11.12
C GLY A 59 5.59 -0.07 10.01
N LEU A 60 5.88 -1.34 9.70
CA LEU A 60 6.82 -1.74 8.64
C LEU A 60 6.14 -2.66 7.62
N MET A 61 6.43 -2.42 6.35
CA MET A 61 5.95 -3.18 5.20
C MET A 61 7.09 -3.98 4.60
N SER A 62 6.91 -5.27 4.43
CA SER A 62 7.89 -6.13 3.75
C SER A 62 7.87 -5.93 2.23
N TYR A 63 8.94 -6.37 1.55
CA TYR A 63 8.97 -6.42 0.07
C TYR A 63 7.74 -7.11 -0.54
N SER A 64 7.27 -8.20 0.08
CA SER A 64 6.11 -8.94 -0.41
C SER A 64 4.82 -8.10 -0.39
N GLU A 65 4.64 -7.29 0.64
CA GLU A 65 3.49 -6.39 0.79
C GLU A 65 3.63 -5.17 -0.12
N PHE A 66 4.85 -4.69 -0.33
CA PHE A 66 5.14 -3.63 -1.30
C PHE A 66 4.80 -4.05 -2.73
N VAL A 67 5.09 -5.30 -3.11
CA VAL A 67 4.68 -5.83 -4.43
C VAL A 67 3.17 -5.79 -4.61
N TRP A 68 2.38 -6.15 -3.58
CA TRP A 68 0.92 -6.04 -3.65
C TRP A 68 0.45 -4.60 -3.75
N PHE A 69 1.07 -3.70 -2.99
CA PHE A 69 0.81 -2.27 -3.03
C PHE A 69 1.07 -1.70 -4.44
N ILE A 70 2.27 -1.89 -5.00
CA ILE A 70 2.65 -1.28 -6.27
C ILE A 70 1.83 -1.85 -7.45
N LEU A 71 1.54 -3.15 -7.45
CA LEU A 71 0.67 -3.75 -8.46
C LEU A 71 -0.76 -3.20 -8.39
N SER A 72 -1.25 -2.92 -7.18
CA SER A 72 -2.57 -2.31 -6.99
C SER A 72 -2.55 -0.82 -7.35
N GLU A 73 -1.44 -0.13 -7.16
CA GLU A 73 -1.29 1.27 -7.55
C GLU A 73 -1.26 1.47 -9.06
N GLU A 74 -0.51 0.63 -9.79
CA GLU A 74 -0.31 0.72 -11.25
C GLU A 74 -1.59 0.46 -12.04
N ASP A 75 -2.40 -0.54 -11.65
CA ASP A 75 -3.67 -0.84 -12.31
C ASP A 75 -4.84 -0.90 -11.31
N LYS A 76 -5.46 0.26 -11.08
CA LYS A 76 -6.65 0.43 -10.23
C LYS A 76 -7.94 -0.13 -10.83
N ARG A 77 -7.93 -0.60 -12.09
CA ARG A 77 -9.10 -1.17 -12.76
C ARG A 77 -9.17 -2.68 -12.60
N HIS A 78 -8.06 -3.34 -12.26
CA HIS A 78 -8.06 -4.77 -12.01
C HIS A 78 -8.93 -5.07 -10.76
N PRO A 79 -9.87 -6.04 -10.82
CA PRO A 79 -10.67 -6.45 -9.66
C PRO A 79 -9.90 -6.63 -8.33
N ARG A 80 -8.68 -7.18 -8.37
CA ARG A 80 -7.85 -7.35 -7.16
C ARG A 80 -7.35 -6.02 -6.58
N SER A 81 -7.07 -5.04 -7.44
CA SER A 81 -6.69 -3.71 -7.00
C SER A 81 -7.89 -2.94 -6.44
N ILE A 82 -9.06 -3.07 -7.08
CA ILE A 82 -10.31 -2.51 -6.56
C ILE A 82 -10.56 -3.04 -5.14
N GLU A 83 -10.45 -4.36 -4.94
CA GLU A 83 -10.58 -4.96 -3.61
C GLU A 83 -9.52 -4.45 -2.62
N TYR A 84 -8.27 -4.28 -3.05
CA TYR A 84 -7.20 -3.72 -2.23
C TYR A 84 -7.56 -2.32 -1.71
N TRP A 85 -7.93 -1.40 -2.60
CA TRP A 85 -8.26 -0.02 -2.22
C TRP A 85 -9.59 0.07 -1.48
N PHE A 86 -10.56 -0.78 -1.83
CA PHE A 86 -11.83 -0.86 -1.12
C PHE A 86 -11.60 -1.20 0.36
N ARG A 87 -10.80 -2.22 0.66
CA ARG A 87 -10.46 -2.59 2.05
C ARG A 87 -9.71 -1.48 2.78
N CYS A 88 -8.91 -0.68 2.08
CA CYS A 88 -8.24 0.47 2.71
C CYS A 88 -9.24 1.58 3.09
N ILE A 89 -10.24 1.84 2.25
CA ILE A 89 -11.24 2.91 2.45
C ILE A 89 -12.29 2.49 3.48
N ASP A 90 -12.71 1.22 3.42
CA ASP A 90 -13.60 0.60 4.39
C ASP A 90 -12.93 0.60 5.78
N LEU A 91 -13.33 1.56 6.61
CA LEU A 91 -12.72 1.86 7.90
C LEU A 91 -13.19 0.87 8.97
N ASP A 92 -14.47 0.51 8.94
CA ASP A 92 -15.12 -0.36 9.91
C ASP A 92 -15.18 -1.84 9.48
N GLY A 93 -14.90 -2.13 8.21
CA GLY A 93 -14.83 -3.48 7.65
C GLY A 93 -16.20 -4.09 7.37
N ASP A 94 -17.25 -3.28 7.26
CA ASP A 94 -18.63 -3.75 7.07
C ASP A 94 -18.95 -4.15 5.61
N GLY A 95 -18.04 -3.87 4.68
CA GLY A 95 -18.17 -4.21 3.27
C GLY A 95 -18.99 -3.21 2.45
N VAL A 96 -19.31 -2.03 2.98
CA VAL A 96 -19.90 -0.90 2.25
C VAL A 96 -19.08 0.38 2.47
N LEU A 97 -19.27 1.38 1.61
CA LEU A 97 -18.64 2.70 1.80
C LEU A 97 -19.71 3.71 2.22
N SER A 98 -19.68 4.09 3.49
CA SER A 98 -20.52 5.11 4.07
C SER A 98 -20.09 6.53 3.64
N MET A 99 -21.01 7.49 3.73
CA MET A 99 -20.68 8.90 3.47
C MET A 99 -19.60 9.44 4.41
N TYR A 100 -19.55 8.93 5.64
CA TYR A 100 -18.53 9.30 6.62
C TYR A 100 -17.13 8.88 6.16
N GLU A 101 -16.98 7.67 5.62
CA GLU A 101 -15.68 7.19 5.13
C GLU A 101 -15.24 7.96 3.89
N LEU A 102 -16.16 8.28 2.99
CA LEU A 102 -15.86 9.12 1.82
C LEU A 102 -15.44 10.53 2.25
N GLU A 103 -16.12 11.13 3.23
CA GLU A 103 -15.76 12.44 3.80
C GLU A 103 -14.41 12.38 4.55
N TYR A 104 -14.06 11.25 5.15
CA TYR A 104 -12.77 11.05 5.80
C TYR A 104 -11.59 11.06 4.81
N PHE A 105 -11.78 10.76 3.52
CA PHE A 105 -10.69 10.78 2.53
C PHE A 105 -10.72 11.98 1.57
N TYR A 106 -11.79 12.79 1.58
CA TYR A 106 -11.90 14.04 0.83
C TYR A 106 -11.14 15.18 1.51
#